data_AF-A0A1I3ISJ6-F1
#
_entry.id   AF-A0A1I3ISJ6-F1
#
_cell.length_a   1.000
_cell.length_b   1.000
_cell.length_c   1.000
_cell.angle_alpha   90.00
_cell.angle_beta   90.00
_cell.angle_gamma   90.00
#
_symmetry.space_group_name_H-M   'P 1'
#
loop_
_entity.id
_entity.type
_entity.pdbx_description
1 polymer ?
#
loop_
_entity_poly.entity_id
_entity_poly.type
_entity_poly.pdbx_seq_one_letter_code
_entity_poly.pdbx_strand_id
1 'polypeptide(L)'
;MFCLLVSCNNTKSDVVVANNTNIPVYNFDQLEPLLYTDSSKTYIVNFWAMWCAPCVKELPYIQAYADKHPDVEVLLVSMDFPKDIETKLKPFLKQKNITNKVVILDDADANTWINKIDPNWSGAIPYTIIFNNTKREFFERSFESESDLETEINNTINN
;
A
#
# COMPACT_ATOMS: atom_id res chain seq x y z
N MET A 1 6.10 47.49 -34.84
CA MET A 1 7.22 46.79 -34.18
C MET A 1 6.59 45.85 -33.16
N PHE A 2 6.04 44.70 -33.57
CA PHE A 2 6.70 43.39 -33.68
C PHE A 2 7.43 42.93 -32.39
N CYS A 3 6.77 42.01 -31.67
CA CYS A 3 7.26 40.74 -31.09
C CYS A 3 6.09 40.18 -30.26
N LEU A 4 5.34 39.15 -30.67
CA LEU A 4 5.66 37.71 -30.60
C LEU A 4 6.45 37.34 -29.32
N LEU A 5 5.83 36.58 -28.42
CA LEU A 5 6.18 35.16 -28.23
C LEU A 5 5.25 34.48 -27.20
N VAL A 6 4.91 33.26 -27.55
CA VAL A 6 4.16 32.23 -26.84
C VAL A 6 4.90 31.77 -25.57
N SER A 7 4.17 31.43 -24.51
CA SER A 7 4.50 30.23 -23.72
C SER A 7 3.34 29.73 -22.87
N CYS A 8 2.89 28.51 -23.19
CA CYS A 8 2.06 27.66 -22.35
C CYS A 8 2.75 27.42 -21.02
N ASN A 9 2.08 27.75 -19.91
CA ASN A 9 2.40 27.09 -18.65
C ASN A 9 1.58 25.80 -18.60
N ASN A 10 2.22 24.71 -19.03
CA ASN A 10 1.79 23.35 -18.75
C ASN A 10 1.62 23.22 -17.22
N THR A 11 0.38 23.14 -16.77
CA THR A 11 0.05 22.57 -15.46
C THR A 11 0.36 21.08 -15.53
N LYS A 12 1.63 20.73 -15.27
CA LYS A 12 1.98 19.38 -14.89
C LYS A 12 1.22 19.12 -13.58
N SER A 13 0.28 18.19 -13.62
CA SER A 13 -0.32 17.60 -12.43
C SER A 13 0.80 17.31 -11.43
N ASP A 14 0.66 17.86 -10.24
CA ASP A 14 1.49 17.51 -9.11
C ASP A 14 1.34 16.00 -8.89
N VAL A 15 2.33 15.24 -9.36
CA VAL A 15 2.57 13.88 -8.90
C VAL A 15 2.82 14.03 -7.42
N VAL A 16 1.86 13.62 -6.60
CA VAL A 16 1.99 13.55 -5.15
C VAL A 16 3.04 12.48 -4.86
N VAL A 17 4.32 12.89 -4.85
CA VAL A 17 5.40 12.07 -4.32
C VAL A 17 5.11 11.94 -2.83
N ALA A 18 4.60 10.78 -2.42
CA ALA A 18 4.42 10.47 -1.01
C ALA A 18 5.80 10.38 -0.35
N ASN A 19 6.28 11.53 0.13
CA ASN A 19 7.47 11.60 0.96
C ASN A 19 7.09 10.99 2.31
N ASN A 20 7.62 9.80 2.63
CA ASN A 20 7.51 9.09 3.93
C ASN A 20 8.15 9.87 5.11
N THR A 21 8.11 11.20 5.06
CA THR A 21 8.51 12.17 6.08
C THR A 21 7.60 12.11 7.31
N ASN A 22 6.33 11.76 7.12
CA ASN A 22 5.37 11.53 8.19
C ASN A 22 4.68 10.18 7.97
N ILE A 23 4.90 9.23 8.89
CA ILE A 23 4.25 7.91 8.88
C ILE A 23 3.23 7.92 10.03
N PRO A 24 1.92 8.00 9.75
CA PRO A 24 0.92 8.04 10.79
C PRO A 24 0.83 6.68 11.51
N VAL A 25 0.47 6.74 12.78
CA VAL A 25 0.18 5.58 13.63
C VAL A 25 -1.31 5.52 13.86
N TYR A 26 -1.92 4.38 13.57
CA TYR A 26 -3.35 4.15 13.71
C TYR A 26 -3.62 2.98 14.64
N ASN A 27 -4.70 3.08 15.41
CA ASN A 27 -5.41 1.90 15.91
C ASN A 27 -6.35 1.35 14.80
N PHE A 28 -7.04 0.23 15.07
CA PHE A 28 -7.91 -0.36 14.04
C PHE A 28 -9.06 0.57 13.64
N ASP A 29 -9.72 1.25 14.58
CA ASP A 29 -10.85 2.14 14.27
C ASP A 29 -10.46 3.28 13.31
N GLN A 30 -9.21 3.74 13.36
CA GLN A 30 -8.66 4.74 12.44
C GLN A 30 -8.23 4.16 11.09
N LEU A 31 -7.80 2.90 11.07
CA LEU A 31 -7.37 2.20 9.85
C LEU A 31 -8.56 1.68 9.03
N GLU A 32 -9.58 1.14 9.69
CA GLU A 32 -10.71 0.43 9.08
C GLU A 32 -11.34 1.19 7.90
N PRO A 33 -11.62 2.51 7.98
CA PRO A 33 -12.20 3.24 6.85
C PRO A 33 -11.32 3.25 5.59
N LEU A 34 -10.01 3.09 5.72
CA LEU A 34 -9.07 3.03 4.59
C LEU A 34 -9.08 1.68 3.87
N LEU A 35 -9.72 0.68 4.46
CA LEU A 35 -9.86 -0.65 3.89
C LEU A 35 -11.06 -0.78 2.95
N TYR A 36 -11.80 0.31 2.70
CA TYR A 36 -12.99 0.37 1.86
C TYR A 36 -12.96 1.57 0.91
N THR A 37 -13.67 1.48 -0.22
CA THR A 37 -13.71 2.53 -1.23
C THR A 37 -14.96 2.43 -2.11
N ASP A 38 -15.46 3.57 -2.58
CA ASP A 38 -16.49 3.66 -3.63
C ASP A 38 -15.90 3.93 -5.03
N SER A 39 -14.57 4.01 -5.13
CA SER A 39 -13.83 4.24 -6.39
C SER A 39 -13.70 2.97 -7.23
N SER A 40 -13.70 3.13 -8.55
CA SER A 40 -13.40 2.04 -9.50
C SER A 40 -11.91 1.74 -9.63
N LYS A 41 -11.02 2.54 -9.01
CA LYS A 41 -9.59 2.27 -8.93
C LYS A 41 -9.32 0.95 -8.20
N THR A 42 -8.21 0.31 -8.52
CA THR A 42 -7.73 -0.86 -7.79
C THR A 42 -6.98 -0.39 -6.53
N TYR A 43 -7.33 -0.94 -5.38
CA TYR A 43 -6.64 -0.71 -4.12
C TYR A 43 -5.92 -1.98 -3.68
N ILE A 44 -4.67 -1.82 -3.27
CA ILE A 44 -3.85 -2.88 -2.68
C ILE A 44 -3.50 -2.44 -1.26
N VAL A 45 -4.01 -3.17 -0.27
CA VAL A 45 -3.62 -2.99 1.13
C VAL A 45 -2.78 -4.19 1.55
N ASN A 46 -1.52 -3.96 1.93
CA ASN A 46 -0.60 -5.01 2.32
C ASN A 46 -0.17 -4.83 3.79
N PHE A 47 -0.44 -5.85 4.60
CA PHE A 47 -0.01 -5.95 5.99
C PHE A 47 1.35 -6.64 6.06
N TRP A 48 2.35 -5.95 6.60
CA TRP A 48 3.75 -6.37 6.55
C TRP A 48 4.54 -5.91 7.78
N ALA A 49 5.78 -6.38 7.91
CA ALA A 49 6.74 -5.83 8.87
C ALA A 49 8.18 -6.02 8.39
N MET A 50 9.12 -5.19 8.86
CA MET A 50 10.54 -5.32 8.51
C MET A 50 11.16 -6.64 8.96
N TRP A 51 10.62 -7.25 10.02
CA TRP A 51 11.08 -8.54 10.56
C TRP A 51 10.46 -9.74 9.84
N CYS A 52 9.53 -9.53 8.91
CA CYS A 52 8.93 -10.55 8.07
C CYS A 52 9.69 -10.65 6.74
N ALA A 53 10.56 -11.66 6.62
CA ALA A 53 11.38 -11.87 5.42
C ALA A 53 10.57 -12.00 4.11
N PRO A 54 9.48 -12.80 4.02
CA PRO A 54 8.68 -12.87 2.79
C PRO A 54 8.00 -11.53 2.47
N CYS A 55 7.51 -10.80 3.49
CA CYS A 55 6.93 -9.47 3.29
C CYS A 55 7.94 -8.51 2.67
N VAL A 56 9.17 -8.45 3.21
CA VAL A 56 10.23 -7.57 2.69
C VAL A 56 10.62 -7.93 1.25
N LYS A 57 10.50 -9.19 0.84
CA LYS A 57 10.79 -9.66 -0.52
C LYS A 57 9.79 -9.14 -1.53
N GLU A 58 8.50 -9.04 -1.18
CA GLU A 58 7.44 -8.66 -2.11
C GLU A 58 7.21 -7.14 -2.24
N LEU A 59 7.61 -6.32 -1.25
CA LEU A 59 7.42 -4.86 -1.31
C LEU A 59 7.92 -4.22 -2.61
N PRO A 60 9.11 -4.57 -3.16
CA PRO A 60 9.56 -4.01 -4.43
C PRO A 60 8.67 -4.37 -5.62
N TYR A 61 7.99 -5.53 -5.60
CA TYR A 61 7.06 -5.93 -6.66
C TYR A 61 5.79 -5.09 -6.61
N ILE A 62 5.25 -4.88 -5.40
CA ILE A 62 4.08 -4.02 -5.18
C ILE A 62 4.40 -2.57 -5.59
N GLN A 63 5.56 -2.06 -5.19
CA GLN A 63 6.01 -0.72 -5.58
C GLN A 63 6.16 -0.58 -7.10
N ALA A 64 6.85 -1.53 -7.74
CA ALA A 64 7.07 -1.49 -9.19
C ALA A 64 5.77 -1.57 -9.98
N TYR A 65 4.80 -2.36 -9.52
CA TYR A 65 3.48 -2.43 -10.12
C TYR A 65 2.75 -1.09 -9.99
N ALA A 66 2.68 -0.51 -8.79
CA ALA A 66 2.03 0.78 -8.56
C ALA A 66 2.65 1.91 -9.40
N ASP A 67 3.97 1.93 -9.56
CA ASP A 67 4.68 2.93 -10.38
C ASP A 67 4.28 2.88 -11.86
N LYS A 68 3.87 1.71 -12.36
CA LYS A 68 3.42 1.51 -13.75
C LYS A 68 1.91 1.71 -13.95
N HIS A 69 1.14 1.64 -12.87
CA HIS A 69 -0.33 1.61 -12.90
C HIS A 69 -0.93 2.77 -12.08
N PRO A 70 -1.13 3.96 -12.69
CA PRO A 70 -1.61 5.15 -11.98
C PRO A 70 -3.08 5.04 -11.49
N ASP A 71 -3.81 4.03 -11.95
CA ASP A 71 -5.13 3.63 -11.50
C ASP A 71 -5.11 2.70 -10.27
N VAL A 72 -3.92 2.38 -9.76
CA VAL A 72 -3.69 1.54 -8.58
C VAL A 72 -3.25 2.41 -7.40
N GLU A 73 -3.90 2.24 -6.26
CA GLU A 73 -3.55 2.90 -5.00
C GLU A 73 -3.03 1.85 -4.01
N VAL A 74 -1.84 2.08 -3.46
CA VAL A 74 -1.21 1.15 -2.50
C VAL A 74 -1.15 1.77 -1.10
N LEU A 75 -1.62 1.01 -0.11
CA LEU A 75 -1.45 1.28 1.30
C LEU A 75 -0.64 0.15 1.95
N LEU A 76 0.54 0.47 2.44
CA LEU A 76 1.40 -0.46 3.17
C LEU A 76 1.17 -0.28 4.67
N VAL A 77 0.49 -1.24 5.29
CA VAL A 77 0.19 -1.26 6.73
C VAL A 77 1.30 -2.02 7.45
N SER A 78 2.22 -1.29 8.06
CA SER A 78 3.34 -1.87 8.80
C SER A 78 2.90 -2.24 10.22
N MET A 79 3.28 -3.45 10.63
CA MET A 79 3.15 -4.01 11.98
C MET A 79 4.42 -3.80 12.81
N ASP A 80 5.32 -2.91 12.35
CA ASP A 80 6.49 -2.50 13.12
C ASP A 80 6.10 -1.57 14.28
N PHE A 81 6.95 -1.48 15.30
CA PHE A 81 6.65 -0.67 16.48
C PHE A 81 6.78 0.84 16.18
N PRO A 82 5.86 1.70 16.68
CA PRO A 82 5.96 3.15 16.49
C PRO A 82 7.29 3.77 16.92
N LYS A 83 7.89 3.25 18.00
CA LYS A 83 9.20 3.71 18.50
C LYS A 83 10.35 3.53 17.49
N ASP A 84 10.19 2.64 16.51
CA ASP A 84 11.19 2.30 15.51
C ASP A 84 11.01 3.11 14.20
N ILE A 85 9.99 3.98 14.11
CA ILE A 85 9.68 4.77 12.90
C ILE A 85 10.90 5.56 12.39
N GLU A 86 11.48 6.39 13.25
CA GLU A 86 12.57 7.29 12.86
C GLU A 86 13.91 6.57 12.67
N THR A 87 14.18 5.59 13.53
CA THR A 87 15.51 4.98 13.63
C THR A 87 15.69 3.75 12.75
N LYS A 88 14.60 3.08 12.35
CA LYS A 88 14.65 1.84 11.56
C LYS A 88 13.76 1.90 10.33
N LEU A 89 12.47 2.20 10.49
CA LEU A 89 11.50 2.09 9.39
C LEU A 89 11.77 3.09 8.26
N LYS A 90 11.89 4.39 8.57
CA LYS A 90 12.21 5.40 7.55
C LYS A 90 13.53 5.11 6.80
N PRO A 91 14.64 4.77 7.47
CA PRO A 91 15.86 4.31 6.80
C PRO A 91 15.64 3.09 5.91
N PHE A 92 14.88 2.09 6.36
CA PHE A 92 14.56 0.89 5.59
C PHE A 92 13.78 1.23 4.31
N LEU A 93 12.71 2.02 4.42
CA LEU A 93 11.90 2.44 3.28
C LEU A 93 12.75 3.20 2.25
N LYS A 94 13.61 4.11 2.72
CA LYS A 94 14.55 4.83 1.86
C LYS A 94 15.54 3.88 1.18
N GLN A 95 16.12 2.92 1.90
CA GLN A 95 17.05 1.95 1.33
C GLN A 95 16.40 1.07 0.26
N LYS A 96 15.13 0.72 0.45
CA LYS A 96 14.34 -0.11 -0.47
C LYS A 96 13.64 0.67 -1.57
N ASN A 97 13.80 2.01 -1.61
CA ASN A 97 13.09 2.92 -2.52
C ASN A 97 11.56 2.75 -2.47
N ILE A 98 11.01 2.49 -1.28
CA ILE A 98 9.56 2.42 -1.08
C ILE A 98 9.02 3.83 -0.90
N THR A 99 8.18 4.23 -1.85
CA THR A 99 7.51 5.53 -1.93
C THR A 99 5.99 5.42 -1.82
N ASN A 100 5.41 4.20 -1.89
CA ASN A 100 3.99 4.02 -1.58
C ASN A 100 3.67 4.49 -0.15
N LYS A 101 2.40 4.83 0.09
CA LYS A 101 1.92 5.30 1.39
C LYS A 101 2.11 4.23 2.45
N VAL A 102 2.86 4.55 3.50
CA VAL A 102 3.06 3.66 4.66
C VAL A 102 2.34 4.23 5.89
N VAL A 103 1.73 3.34 6.67
CA VAL A 103 1.16 3.64 7.99
C VAL A 103 1.60 2.57 8.98
N ILE A 104 1.60 2.87 10.28
CA ILE A 104 1.73 1.85 11.33
C ILE A 104 0.34 1.48 11.84
N LEU A 105 0.05 0.19 11.98
CA LEU A 105 -1.04 -0.30 12.81
C LEU A 105 -0.48 -0.65 14.20
N ASP A 106 -0.80 0.16 15.19
CA ASP A 106 -0.44 -0.05 16.60
C ASP A 106 -1.71 -0.32 17.40
N ASP A 107 -2.21 -1.54 17.28
CA ASP A 107 -3.38 -2.00 18.02
C ASP A 107 -3.08 -3.35 18.67
N ALA A 108 -3.04 -3.36 20.00
CA ALA A 108 -2.52 -4.47 20.79
C ALA A 108 -3.41 -5.72 20.76
N ASP A 109 -4.71 -5.58 20.42
CA ASP A 109 -5.65 -6.69 20.42
C ASP A 109 -5.98 -7.17 18.99
N ALA A 110 -4.99 -7.82 18.37
CA ALA A 110 -5.11 -8.38 17.03
C ALA A 110 -6.36 -9.26 16.84
N ASN A 111 -6.75 -10.01 17.87
CA ASN A 111 -7.91 -10.92 17.82
C ASN A 111 -9.24 -10.16 17.61
N THR A 112 -9.31 -8.88 18.02
CA THR A 112 -10.53 -8.09 17.89
C THR A 112 -10.75 -7.53 16.50
N TRP A 113 -9.69 -7.35 15.71
CA TRP A 113 -9.79 -6.68 14.41
C TRP A 113 -9.46 -7.58 13.22
N ILE A 114 -8.65 -8.63 13.38
CA ILE A 114 -8.37 -9.59 12.29
C ILE A 114 -9.68 -10.17 11.75
N ASN A 115 -10.55 -10.65 12.64
CA ASN A 115 -11.86 -11.22 12.27
C ASN A 115 -12.81 -10.20 11.61
N LYS A 116 -12.60 -8.89 11.83
CA LYS A 116 -13.38 -7.83 11.17
C LYS A 116 -12.91 -7.56 9.75
N ILE A 117 -11.63 -7.81 9.47
CA ILE A 117 -11.05 -7.71 8.13
C ILE A 117 -11.43 -8.94 7.31
N ASP A 118 -11.11 -10.13 7.83
CA ASP A 118 -11.39 -11.41 7.21
C ASP A 118 -11.44 -12.51 8.29
N PRO A 119 -12.58 -13.16 8.51
CA PRO A 119 -12.71 -14.24 9.49
C PRO A 119 -11.88 -15.49 9.16
N ASN A 120 -11.36 -15.60 7.92
CA ASN A 120 -10.48 -16.70 7.52
C ASN A 120 -8.99 -16.37 7.66
N TRP A 121 -8.65 -15.10 7.95
CA TRP A 121 -7.25 -14.72 8.11
C TRP A 121 -6.68 -15.28 9.41
N SER A 122 -5.60 -16.06 9.32
CA SER A 122 -4.95 -16.65 10.49
C SER A 122 -4.24 -15.63 11.40
N GLY A 123 -4.07 -14.40 10.93
CA GLY A 123 -3.22 -13.38 11.53
C GLY A 123 -1.76 -13.41 11.05
N ALA A 124 -1.40 -14.32 10.15
CA ALA A 124 -0.06 -14.37 9.55
C ALA A 124 0.16 -13.23 8.54
N ILE A 125 1.38 -12.72 8.47
CA ILE A 125 1.84 -11.78 7.44
C ILE A 125 2.87 -12.47 6.52
N PRO A 126 2.95 -12.12 5.22
CA PRO A 126 2.18 -11.05 4.57
C PRO A 126 0.70 -11.39 4.37
N TYR A 127 -0.13 -10.35 4.40
CA TYR A 127 -1.54 -10.45 4.09
C TYR A 127 -1.95 -9.29 3.20
N THR A 128 -2.57 -9.56 2.06
CA THR A 128 -2.94 -8.54 1.09
C THR A 128 -4.43 -8.56 0.80
N ILE A 129 -5.03 -7.39 0.74
CA ILE A 129 -6.38 -7.16 0.25
C ILE A 129 -6.27 -6.46 -1.10
N ILE A 130 -6.90 -7.03 -2.13
CA ILE A 130 -7.05 -6.41 -3.44
C ILE A 130 -8.52 -6.13 -3.65
N PHE A 131 -8.89 -4.87 -3.90
CA PHE A 131 -10.30 -4.50 -4.01
C PHE A 131 -10.54 -3.24 -4.84
N ASN A 132 -11.78 -3.07 -5.27
CA ASN A 132 -12.34 -1.81 -5.73
C ASN A 132 -13.78 -1.67 -5.17
N ASN A 133 -14.59 -0.79 -5.74
CA ASN A 133 -15.99 -0.60 -5.34
C ASN A 133 -16.95 -1.76 -5.68
N THR A 134 -16.49 -2.80 -6.38
CA THR A 134 -17.32 -3.93 -6.82
C THR A 134 -16.82 -5.29 -6.35
N LYS A 135 -15.50 -5.47 -6.21
CA LYS A 135 -14.87 -6.76 -5.91
C LYS A 135 -13.81 -6.61 -4.83
N ARG A 136 -13.58 -7.68 -4.08
CA ARG A 136 -12.58 -7.79 -3.02
C ARG A 136 -12.11 -9.23 -2.91
N GLU A 137 -10.81 -9.41 -2.87
CA GLU A 137 -10.16 -10.69 -2.61
C GLU A 137 -9.03 -10.55 -1.57
N PHE A 138 -8.73 -11.66 -0.91
CA PHE A 138 -7.80 -11.74 0.21
C PHE A 138 -6.70 -12.75 -0.06
N PHE A 139 -5.46 -12.41 0.29
CA PHE A 139 -4.28 -13.20 -0.01
C PHE A 139 -3.39 -13.34 1.23
N GLU A 140 -3.46 -14.50 1.88
CA GLU A 140 -2.54 -14.90 2.97
C GLU A 140 -1.34 -15.66 2.40
N ARG A 141 -0.58 -15.00 1.53
CA ARG A 141 0.65 -15.52 0.91
C ARG A 141 1.54 -14.37 0.47
N SER A 142 2.82 -14.66 0.23
CA SER A 142 3.70 -13.74 -0.48
C SER A 142 3.44 -13.75 -1.99
N PHE A 143 3.70 -12.62 -2.64
CA PHE A 143 3.87 -12.54 -4.08
C PHE A 143 5.31 -12.82 -4.49
N GLU A 144 5.50 -13.73 -5.43
CA GLU A 144 6.84 -14.17 -5.84
C GLU A 144 7.46 -13.31 -6.95
N SER A 145 6.65 -12.49 -7.62
CA SER A 145 7.08 -11.53 -8.63
C SER A 145 6.01 -10.47 -8.90
N GLU A 146 6.37 -9.43 -9.66
CA GLU A 146 5.40 -8.45 -10.17
C GLU A 146 4.32 -9.12 -11.06
N SER A 147 4.69 -10.12 -11.87
CA SER A 147 3.75 -10.84 -12.74
C SER A 147 2.77 -11.73 -11.96
N ASP A 148 3.19 -12.26 -10.82
CA ASP A 148 2.32 -13.00 -9.90
C ASP A 148 1.26 -12.06 -9.30
N LEU A 149 1.68 -10.91 -8.79
CA LEU A 149 0.77 -9.86 -8.32
C LEU A 149 -0.20 -9.41 -9.41
N GLU A 150 0.30 -9.10 -10.61
CA GLU A 150 -0.52 -8.69 -11.75
C GLU A 150 -1.58 -9.74 -12.13
N THR A 151 -1.21 -11.02 -12.06
CA THR A 151 -2.14 -12.13 -12.33
C THR A 151 -3.31 -12.10 -11.35
N GLU A 152 -3.04 -11.94 -10.05
CA GLU A 152 -4.11 -11.90 -9.05
C GLU A 152 -4.97 -10.64 -9.13
N ILE A 153 -4.38 -9.50 -9.46
CA ILE A 153 -5.14 -8.26 -9.70
C ILE A 153 -6.09 -8.44 -10.87
N ASN A 154 -5.60 -9.01 -11.98
CA ASN A 154 -6.44 -9.28 -13.14
C ASN A 154 -7.55 -10.29 -12.80
N ASN A 155 -7.23 -11.33 -12.03
CA ASN A 155 -8.24 -12.30 -11.58
C ASN A 155 -9.29 -11.69 -10.66
N THR A 156 -8.90 -10.74 -9.82
CA THR A 156 -9.78 -10.08 -8.86
C THR A 156 -10.65 -9.03 -9.52
N ILE A 157 -10.09 -8.19 -10.40
CA ILE A 157 -10.76 -6.99 -10.91
C ILE A 157 -11.44 -7.25 -12.26
N ASN A 158 -10.80 -8.00 -13.15
CA ASN A 158 -11.23 -8.12 -14.55
C ASN A 158 -12.10 -9.34 -14.85
N ASN A 159 -12.14 -10.35 -13.97
CA ASN A 159 -13.04 -11.52 -14.09
C ASN A 159 -14.31 -11.27 -13.29
#